data_AF-A0A964PV12-F1
#
_entry.id   AF-A0A964PV12-F1
#
_cell.length_a   1.000
_cell.length_b   1.000
_cell.length_c   1.000
_cell.angle_alpha   90.00
_cell.angle_beta   90.00
_cell.angle_gamma   90.00
#
_symmetry.space_group_name_H-M   'P 1'
#
loop_
_entity.id
_entity.type
_entity.pdbx_description
1 polymer ?
#
loop_
_entity_poly.entity_id
_entity_poly.type
_entity_poly.pdbx_seq_one_letter_code
_entity_poly.pdbx_strand_id
1 'polypeptide(L)'
;MFRLFRPLAGLAVVFAALAPLPAASQDWTRREFPLAPPNSHDNFVAPFFDGFVENEDGSHTFSFGFLNRNEADLIEIPLGPNNYIEPAQFDGGQPTSFPVVSYGGFGGPRERGVFGVTVPADYEGDVWWTLITDGYETRVPGRVNSPGLLLKGAYKLSLSPQAEGSMRPSIRFTRDGPEGIGVVGIRRSERLTTKVGQPVEVQFWAFDRGDRELKDVNMTLWKHQGPVGAPIAFESRVDSLTLPGGGRGPPPPGAAGAPPAAGAPAGRGGGRGRVQAPGPVDQGQSIRLPITGPNANTGRFAATFATPGEYVIRIRVDNFTTGDSAPGNQCCWSNGYVAVSVTQ
;
A
#
# COMPACT_ATOMS: atom_id res chain seq x y z
N MET A 1 87.26 49.76 2.27
CA MET A 1 86.10 50.58 1.85
C MET A 1 85.19 49.71 1.00
N PHE A 2 84.21 49.03 1.59
CA PHE A 2 83.03 48.47 0.91
C PHE A 2 81.99 48.16 2.00
N ARG A 3 80.88 48.90 2.00
CA ARG A 3 79.75 48.73 2.92
C ARG A 3 78.88 47.57 2.40
N LEU A 4 78.75 46.49 3.15
CA LEU A 4 77.69 45.50 2.92
C LEU A 4 76.48 45.85 3.82
N PHE A 5 75.44 46.39 3.19
CA PHE A 5 74.09 46.37 3.73
C PHE A 5 73.54 44.93 3.59
N ARG A 6 73.09 44.33 4.69
CA ARG A 6 72.19 43.16 4.66
C ARG A 6 70.91 43.55 5.39
N PRO A 7 69.73 43.54 4.74
CA PRO A 7 68.47 43.79 5.40
C PRO A 7 68.05 42.58 6.23
N LEU A 8 67.42 42.83 7.38
CA LEU A 8 66.72 41.83 8.17
C LEU A 8 65.61 41.20 7.31
N ALA A 9 65.64 39.88 7.15
CA ALA A 9 64.49 39.13 6.67
C ALA A 9 63.49 39.01 7.83
N GLY A 10 62.42 39.82 7.78
CA GLY A 10 61.27 39.67 8.66
C GLY A 10 60.49 38.40 8.30
N LEU A 11 60.38 37.48 9.26
CA LEU A 11 59.55 36.30 9.15
C LEU A 11 58.09 36.71 9.36
N ALA A 12 57.33 36.90 8.28
CA ALA A 12 55.89 37.10 8.35
C ALA A 12 55.22 35.73 8.56
N VAL A 13 54.83 35.43 9.80
CA VAL A 13 53.97 34.29 10.12
C VAL A 13 52.55 34.64 9.68
N VAL A 14 52.13 34.11 8.53
CA VAL A 14 50.74 34.18 8.09
C VAL A 14 49.94 33.18 8.93
N PHE A 15 49.25 33.65 9.95
CA PHE A 15 48.20 32.89 10.62
C PHE A 15 47.01 32.79 9.64
N ALA A 16 46.92 31.68 8.91
CA ALA A 16 45.69 31.30 8.25
C ALA A 16 44.66 30.99 9.34
N ALA A 17 43.74 31.91 9.58
CA ALA A 17 42.57 31.66 10.40
C ALA A 17 41.76 30.55 9.70
N LEU A 18 41.93 29.31 10.16
CA LEU A 18 40.97 28.24 9.94
C LEU A 18 39.69 28.67 10.67
N ALA A 19 38.85 29.46 9.99
CA ALA A 19 37.47 29.59 10.40
C ALA A 19 36.91 28.16 10.41
N PRO A 20 36.36 27.66 11.54
CA PRO A 20 35.65 26.40 11.50
C PRO A 20 34.55 26.58 10.47
N LEU A 21 34.66 25.86 9.34
CA LEU A 21 33.51 25.64 8.48
C LEU A 21 32.39 25.20 9.42
N PRO A 22 31.21 25.82 9.40
CA PRO A 22 30.10 25.27 10.16
C PRO A 22 30.02 23.82 9.71
N ALA A 23 30.25 22.90 10.66
CA ALA A 23 29.93 21.51 10.46
C ALA A 23 28.43 21.55 10.16
N ALA A 24 28.07 21.50 8.89
CA ALA A 24 26.73 21.15 8.49
C ALA A 24 26.57 19.75 9.07
N SER A 25 25.96 19.67 10.26
CA SER A 25 25.38 18.42 10.72
C SER A 25 24.64 17.88 9.52
N GLN A 26 25.03 16.69 9.04
CA GLN A 26 24.36 16.08 7.90
C GLN A 26 22.88 16.08 8.27
N ASP A 27 22.09 16.86 7.54
CA ASP A 27 20.67 16.96 7.79
C ASP A 27 20.07 15.67 7.26
N TRP A 28 20.05 14.64 8.11
CA TRP A 28 19.61 13.30 7.77
C TRP A 28 18.13 13.24 7.40
N THR A 29 17.39 14.35 7.57
CA THR A 29 16.02 14.52 7.09
C THR A 29 15.93 14.75 5.58
N ARG A 30 17.07 14.97 4.90
CA ARG A 30 17.05 15.15 3.44
C ARG A 30 16.61 13.88 2.73
N ARG A 31 15.63 14.08 1.83
CA ARG A 31 15.00 13.08 0.95
C ARG A 31 16.00 12.29 0.07
N GLU A 32 17.22 12.80 -0.06
CA GLU A 32 18.33 12.29 -0.88
C GLU A 32 19.10 11.11 -0.26
N PHE A 33 18.89 10.80 1.04
CA PHE A 33 19.52 9.65 1.68
C PHE A 33 18.59 8.43 1.66
N PRO A 34 18.82 7.44 0.79
CA PRO A 34 17.94 6.28 0.65
C PRO A 34 17.93 5.37 1.88
N LEU A 35 18.95 5.46 2.74
CA LEU A 35 19.09 4.70 3.99
C LEU A 35 18.81 5.53 5.24
N ALA A 36 18.43 6.81 5.10
CA ALA A 36 18.05 7.60 6.25
C ALA A 36 16.82 6.95 6.94
N PRO A 37 16.78 6.94 8.28
CA PRO A 37 15.60 6.52 9.02
C PRO A 37 14.35 7.26 8.49
N PRO A 38 13.16 6.65 8.56
CA PRO A 38 11.93 7.39 8.39
C PRO A 38 11.91 8.59 9.33
N ASN A 39 11.31 9.68 8.89
CA ASN A 39 10.99 10.84 9.72
C ASN A 39 9.49 10.84 9.99
N SER A 40 9.08 11.42 11.10
CA SER A 40 7.69 11.42 11.51
C SER A 40 6.76 12.16 10.54
N HIS A 41 7.27 13.22 9.89
CA HIS A 41 6.54 14.15 9.02
C HIS A 41 7.43 14.67 7.85
N ASP A 42 6.81 15.37 6.88
CA ASP A 42 7.45 16.11 5.78
C ASP A 42 8.32 15.29 4.79
N ASN A 43 8.06 13.98 4.68
CA ASN A 43 8.68 13.11 3.68
C ASN A 43 7.85 12.92 2.41
N PHE A 44 8.46 12.27 1.43
CA PHE A 44 7.82 11.94 0.16
C PHE A 44 7.10 10.58 0.18
N VAL A 45 6.18 10.43 -0.77
CA VAL A 45 5.65 9.14 -1.19
C VAL A 45 6.41 8.69 -2.43
N ALA A 46 6.82 7.43 -2.48
CA ALA A 46 7.47 6.83 -3.64
C ALA A 46 6.57 5.76 -4.29
N PRO A 47 6.40 5.80 -5.62
CA PRO A 47 5.76 4.71 -6.35
C PRO A 47 6.74 3.54 -6.48
N PHE A 48 6.21 2.32 -6.53
CA PHE A 48 6.96 1.09 -6.71
C PHE A 48 6.33 0.24 -7.79
N PHE A 49 7.18 -0.38 -8.61
CA PHE A 49 6.80 -1.44 -9.50
C PHE A 49 7.03 -2.78 -8.80
N ASP A 50 5.96 -3.53 -8.59
CA ASP A 50 6.01 -4.85 -7.95
C ASP A 50 6.56 -5.91 -8.90
N GLY A 51 6.18 -5.79 -10.18
CA GLY A 51 6.46 -6.77 -11.21
C GLY A 51 5.32 -6.86 -12.21
N PHE A 52 5.47 -7.75 -13.18
CA PHE A 52 4.45 -7.99 -14.20
C PHE A 52 3.91 -9.41 -14.16
N VAL A 53 2.68 -9.58 -14.60
CA VAL A 53 2.05 -10.86 -14.89
C VAL A 53 1.91 -10.99 -16.41
N GLU A 54 2.15 -12.18 -16.94
CA GLU A 54 1.75 -12.54 -18.30
C GLU A 54 0.40 -13.24 -18.23
N ASN A 55 -0.59 -12.70 -18.95
CA ASN A 55 -1.96 -13.20 -18.96
C ASN A 55 -2.12 -14.30 -20.02
N GLU A 56 -3.18 -15.10 -19.93
CA GLU A 56 -3.43 -16.24 -20.85
C GLU A 56 -3.59 -15.80 -22.33
N ASP A 57 -4.07 -14.59 -22.56
CA ASP A 57 -4.23 -13.99 -23.89
C ASP A 57 -2.94 -13.35 -24.44
N GLY A 58 -1.82 -13.49 -23.71
CA GLY A 58 -0.51 -12.92 -24.05
C GLY A 58 -0.33 -11.45 -23.66
N SER A 59 -1.37 -10.78 -23.15
CA SER A 59 -1.24 -9.42 -22.61
C SER A 59 -0.43 -9.42 -21.31
N HIS A 60 0.06 -8.25 -20.90
CA HIS A 60 0.85 -8.12 -19.66
C HIS A 60 0.15 -7.20 -18.67
N THR A 61 0.10 -7.60 -17.40
CA THR A 61 -0.42 -6.77 -16.31
C THR A 61 0.72 -6.31 -15.41
N PHE A 62 0.95 -4.99 -15.36
CA PHE A 62 1.91 -4.35 -14.48
C PHE A 62 1.29 -4.06 -13.11
N SER A 63 1.92 -4.52 -12.04
CA SER A 63 1.48 -4.29 -10.66
C SER A 63 2.28 -3.14 -10.05
N PHE A 64 1.57 -2.20 -9.43
CA PHE A 64 2.17 -1.07 -8.74
C PHE A 64 1.79 -1.02 -7.27
N GLY A 65 2.70 -0.50 -6.46
CA GLY A 65 2.57 -0.28 -5.03
C GLY A 65 3.18 1.06 -4.63
N PHE A 66 3.14 1.41 -3.35
CA PHE A 66 3.78 2.65 -2.88
C PHE A 66 4.38 2.48 -1.49
N LEU A 67 5.38 3.31 -1.20
CA LEU A 67 5.93 3.53 0.13
C LEU A 67 5.64 4.97 0.52
N ASN A 68 4.86 5.16 1.57
CA ASN A 68 4.84 6.44 2.26
C ASN A 68 5.99 6.43 3.27
N ARG A 69 6.97 7.34 3.12
CA ARG A 69 8.15 7.40 3.99
C ARG A 69 7.92 8.14 5.32
N ASN A 70 6.74 8.70 5.52
CA ASN A 70 6.33 9.29 6.79
C ASN A 70 5.95 8.19 7.80
N GLU A 71 6.05 8.46 9.09
CA GLU A 71 5.63 7.52 10.14
C GLU A 71 4.19 7.75 10.64
N ALA A 72 3.66 8.96 10.48
CA ALA A 72 2.33 9.33 10.98
C ALA A 72 1.40 9.88 9.90
N ASP A 73 1.93 10.61 8.91
CA ASP A 73 1.10 11.40 8.00
C ASP A 73 0.52 10.56 6.86
N LEU A 74 -0.81 10.60 6.74
CA LEU A 74 -1.48 10.29 5.49
C LEU A 74 -1.16 11.41 4.48
N ILE A 75 -0.54 11.04 3.36
CA ILE A 75 -0.32 11.97 2.25
C ILE A 75 -1.40 11.75 1.19
N GLU A 76 -1.93 12.83 0.65
CA GLU A 76 -2.91 12.77 -0.45
C GLU A 76 -2.43 13.62 -1.63
N ILE A 77 -2.34 12.99 -2.80
CA ILE A 77 -1.87 13.61 -4.03
C ILE A 77 -2.94 13.37 -5.11
N PRO A 78 -3.75 14.40 -5.45
CA PRO A 78 -4.77 14.29 -6.49
C PRO A 78 -4.17 13.85 -7.83
N LEU A 79 -4.97 13.15 -8.64
CA LEU A 79 -4.64 12.92 -10.04
C LEU A 79 -4.34 14.25 -10.75
N GLY A 80 -3.34 14.24 -11.63
CA GLY A 80 -2.92 15.42 -12.39
C GLY A 80 -1.42 15.66 -12.31
N PRO A 81 -0.95 16.92 -12.30
CA PRO A 81 0.49 17.24 -12.48
C PRO A 81 1.45 16.59 -11.48
N ASN A 82 0.96 16.22 -10.29
CA ASN A 82 1.78 15.63 -9.23
C ASN A 82 1.53 14.12 -9.05
N ASN A 83 0.57 13.53 -9.77
CA ASN A 83 0.26 12.11 -9.72
C ASN A 83 -0.38 11.68 -11.04
N TYR A 84 0.45 11.16 -11.94
CA TYR A 84 0.04 10.83 -13.30
C TYR A 84 0.78 9.60 -13.81
N ILE A 85 0.17 8.94 -14.79
CA ILE A 85 0.73 7.81 -15.51
C ILE A 85 0.99 8.20 -16.97
N GLU A 86 2.13 7.78 -17.49
CA GLU A 86 2.47 7.88 -18.90
C GLU A 86 2.68 6.48 -19.49
N PRO A 87 2.10 6.15 -20.66
CA PRO A 87 1.21 6.99 -21.48
C PRO A 87 -0.15 7.30 -20.83
N ALA A 88 -0.71 8.48 -21.16
CA ALA A 88 -1.94 9.01 -20.55
C ALA A 88 -3.18 8.10 -20.73
N GLN A 89 -3.18 7.20 -21.72
CA GLN A 89 -4.27 6.23 -21.89
C GLN A 89 -4.41 5.24 -20.73
N PHE A 90 -3.35 5.08 -19.91
CA PHE A 90 -3.35 4.23 -18.72
C PHE A 90 -3.56 5.02 -17.43
N ASP A 91 -3.77 6.33 -17.53
CA ASP A 91 -3.91 7.24 -16.38
C ASP A 91 -5.31 7.20 -15.77
N GLY A 92 -5.39 7.51 -14.47
CA GLY A 92 -6.64 7.66 -13.72
C GLY A 92 -7.03 6.49 -12.82
N GLY A 93 -6.32 5.36 -12.90
CA GLY A 93 -6.57 4.17 -12.06
C GLY A 93 -5.81 4.14 -10.72
N GLN A 94 -4.77 4.95 -10.59
CA GLN A 94 -3.85 4.99 -9.45
C GLN A 94 -4.48 5.63 -8.20
N PRO A 95 -3.97 5.32 -6.99
CA PRO A 95 -4.49 5.93 -5.76
C PRO A 95 -4.17 7.43 -5.69
N THR A 96 -4.99 8.18 -4.95
CA THR A 96 -4.72 9.57 -4.53
C THR A 96 -4.51 9.71 -3.02
N SER A 97 -4.62 8.61 -2.27
CA SER A 97 -4.46 8.56 -0.82
C SER A 97 -3.39 7.51 -0.48
N PHE A 98 -2.37 7.95 0.27
CA PHE A 98 -1.15 7.20 0.55
C PHE A 98 -0.95 7.10 2.07
N PRO A 99 -1.71 6.24 2.76
CA PRO A 99 -1.56 6.05 4.20
C PRO A 99 -0.22 5.40 4.54
N VAL A 100 0.26 5.64 5.76
CA VAL A 100 1.38 4.90 6.33
C VAL A 100 0.94 3.45 6.57
N VAL A 101 1.71 2.50 6.05
CA VAL A 101 1.48 1.06 6.27
C VAL A 101 2.73 0.42 6.83
N SER A 102 2.56 -0.53 7.75
CA SER A 102 3.67 -1.29 8.31
C SER A 102 3.26 -2.75 8.50
N TYR A 103 3.64 -3.59 7.54
CA TYR A 103 3.37 -5.02 7.61
C TYR A 103 4.50 -5.76 8.31
N GLY A 104 4.14 -6.73 9.14
CA GLY A 104 5.11 -7.60 9.80
C GLY A 104 5.92 -8.48 8.84
N GLY A 105 7.06 -8.98 9.30
CA GLY A 105 7.94 -9.85 8.52
C GLY A 105 8.46 -9.18 7.24
N PHE A 106 8.54 -9.93 6.15
CA PHE A 106 9.01 -9.43 4.84
C PHE A 106 8.01 -8.52 4.11
N GLY A 107 6.86 -8.19 4.73
CA GLY A 107 5.91 -7.22 4.16
C GLY A 107 6.49 -5.80 4.12
N GLY A 108 7.13 -5.39 5.21
CA GLY A 108 7.77 -4.08 5.35
C GLY A 108 6.79 -2.90 5.28
N PRO A 109 7.31 -1.66 5.17
CA PRO A 109 6.51 -0.45 5.23
C PRO A 109 5.83 -0.07 3.90
N ARG A 110 5.50 -1.05 3.05
CA ARG A 110 5.10 -0.80 1.65
C ARG A 110 3.78 -1.48 1.31
N GLU A 111 2.86 -0.74 0.72
CA GLU A 111 1.65 -1.30 0.11
C GLU A 111 1.99 -1.83 -1.28
N ARG A 112 1.53 -3.04 -1.60
CA ARG A 112 1.80 -3.72 -2.88
C ARG A 112 0.51 -3.91 -3.66
N GLY A 113 0.61 -3.91 -4.98
CA GLY A 113 -0.50 -4.14 -5.91
C GLY A 113 -1.73 -3.33 -5.56
N VAL A 114 -1.51 -2.05 -5.30
CA VAL A 114 -2.55 -1.06 -5.02
C VAL A 114 -3.43 -0.82 -6.23
N PHE A 115 -2.85 -0.95 -7.42
CA PHE A 115 -3.56 -1.05 -8.70
C PHE A 115 -2.68 -1.81 -9.71
N GLY A 116 -3.23 -2.07 -10.89
CA GLY A 116 -2.44 -2.54 -12.02
C GLY A 116 -2.89 -1.94 -13.35
N VAL A 117 -2.00 -2.02 -14.32
CA VAL A 117 -2.20 -1.57 -15.70
C VAL A 117 -2.01 -2.78 -16.62
N THR A 118 -3.00 -3.08 -17.46
CA THR A 118 -2.88 -4.12 -18.47
C THR A 118 -2.52 -3.49 -19.81
N VAL A 119 -1.44 -3.97 -20.41
CA VAL A 119 -0.98 -3.58 -21.74
C VAL A 119 -1.13 -4.76 -22.70
N PRO A 120 -1.45 -4.52 -23.99
CA PRO A 120 -1.61 -5.60 -24.97
C PRO A 120 -0.30 -6.37 -25.19
N ALA A 121 -0.41 -7.55 -25.81
CA ALA A 121 0.72 -8.47 -26.01
C ALA A 121 1.86 -7.85 -26.84
N ASP A 122 1.52 -6.97 -27.77
CA ASP A 122 2.42 -6.25 -28.67
C ASP A 122 2.83 -4.86 -28.15
N TYR A 123 2.50 -4.51 -26.90
CA TYR A 123 2.88 -3.23 -26.32
C TYR A 123 4.40 -3.10 -26.20
N GLU A 124 4.93 -2.02 -26.79
CA GLU A 124 6.32 -1.64 -26.65
C GLU A 124 6.47 -0.42 -25.74
N GLY A 125 7.53 -0.42 -24.92
CA GLY A 125 7.86 0.68 -24.01
C GLY A 125 7.47 0.41 -22.56
N ASP A 126 7.47 1.49 -21.79
CA ASP A 126 7.21 1.47 -20.35
C ASP A 126 5.89 2.14 -20.02
N VAL A 127 5.29 1.77 -18.89
CA VAL A 127 4.23 2.54 -18.24
C VAL A 127 4.84 3.19 -17.00
N TRP A 128 5.05 4.51 -17.04
CA TRP A 128 5.63 5.27 -15.94
C TRP A 128 4.55 5.77 -15.00
N TRP A 129 4.72 5.54 -13.71
CA TRP A 129 3.93 6.22 -12.68
C TRP A 129 4.82 7.20 -11.93
N THR A 130 4.40 8.46 -11.93
CA THR A 130 5.14 9.59 -11.32
C THR A 130 4.34 10.17 -10.16
N LEU A 131 5.03 10.41 -9.04
CA LEU A 131 4.51 11.11 -7.86
C LEU A 131 5.44 12.28 -7.51
N ILE A 132 4.86 13.45 -7.29
CA ILE A 132 5.57 14.66 -6.84
C ILE A 132 5.03 15.06 -5.48
N THR A 133 5.87 15.00 -4.44
CA THR A 133 5.53 15.45 -3.07
C THR A 133 6.35 16.68 -2.73
N ASP A 134 5.72 17.84 -2.51
CA ASP A 134 6.37 19.14 -2.25
C ASP A 134 7.54 19.45 -3.21
N GLY A 135 7.33 19.24 -4.51
CA GLY A 135 8.35 19.47 -5.54
C GLY A 135 9.42 18.38 -5.67
N TYR A 136 9.40 17.33 -4.85
CA TYR A 136 10.28 16.18 -4.99
C TYR A 136 9.61 15.10 -5.84
N GLU A 137 10.15 14.86 -7.03
CA GLU A 137 9.66 13.87 -7.98
C GLU A 137 10.25 12.48 -7.69
N THR A 138 9.38 11.49 -7.71
CA THR A 138 9.76 10.07 -7.77
C THR A 138 8.93 9.38 -8.85
N ARG A 139 9.54 8.46 -9.57
CA ARG A 139 8.85 7.72 -10.64
C ARG A 139 9.38 6.30 -10.76
N VAL A 140 8.53 5.40 -11.25
CA VAL A 140 8.90 4.01 -11.49
C VAL A 140 8.32 3.51 -12.81
N PRO A 141 9.07 2.70 -13.58
CA PRO A 141 8.55 2.12 -14.81
C PRO A 141 7.95 0.72 -14.55
N GLY A 142 6.72 0.51 -15.01
CA GLY A 142 6.17 -0.81 -15.28
C GLY A 142 6.62 -1.28 -16.65
N ARG A 143 7.28 -2.45 -16.70
CA ARG A 143 7.88 -3.01 -17.92
C ARG A 143 8.07 -4.52 -17.81
N VAL A 144 8.12 -5.19 -18.96
CA VAL A 144 8.42 -6.64 -19.06
C VAL A 144 9.92 -6.89 -19.10
N ASN A 145 10.68 -6.05 -19.80
CA ASN A 145 12.10 -6.22 -20.03
C ASN A 145 12.91 -5.19 -19.23
N SER A 146 13.99 -5.62 -18.59
CA SER A 146 14.93 -4.72 -17.93
C SER A 146 16.01 -4.28 -18.93
N PRO A 147 16.42 -3.00 -18.94
CA PRO A 147 17.52 -2.52 -19.78
C PRO A 147 18.91 -2.99 -19.31
N GLY A 148 18.97 -3.81 -18.25
CA GLY A 148 20.21 -4.33 -17.69
C GLY A 148 20.99 -5.22 -18.65
N LEU A 149 22.32 -5.14 -18.58
CA LEU A 149 23.22 -5.91 -19.45
C LEU A 149 23.16 -7.42 -19.18
N LEU A 150 22.88 -7.82 -17.93
CA LEU A 150 22.92 -9.23 -17.48
C LEU A 150 21.53 -9.84 -17.26
N LEU A 151 20.62 -9.11 -16.61
CA LEU A 151 19.24 -9.53 -16.38
C LEU A 151 18.32 -8.71 -17.28
N LYS A 152 17.81 -9.35 -18.34
CA LYS A 152 16.97 -8.70 -19.36
C LYS A 152 15.47 -8.76 -19.06
N GLY A 153 15.03 -9.54 -18.08
CA GLY A 153 13.64 -9.59 -17.63
C GLY A 153 13.41 -8.71 -16.42
N ALA A 154 12.28 -8.00 -16.37
CA ALA A 154 11.76 -7.45 -15.15
C ALA A 154 11.20 -8.58 -14.25
N TYR A 155 10.82 -8.26 -13.01
CA TYR A 155 10.33 -9.26 -12.07
C TYR A 155 8.96 -9.82 -12.53
N LYS A 156 8.95 -11.05 -13.05
CA LYS A 156 7.72 -11.75 -13.43
C LYS A 156 7.07 -12.36 -12.19
N LEU A 157 5.87 -11.89 -11.88
CA LEU A 157 5.03 -12.41 -10.81
C LEU A 157 4.40 -13.73 -11.24
N SER A 158 4.44 -14.73 -10.36
CA SER A 158 3.78 -16.00 -10.63
C SER A 158 2.28 -15.91 -10.42
N LEU A 159 1.54 -16.61 -11.30
CA LEU A 159 0.12 -16.94 -11.14
C LEU A 159 -0.10 -18.38 -10.68
N SER A 160 0.97 -19.18 -10.59
CA SER A 160 0.88 -20.55 -10.11
C SER A 160 0.53 -20.60 -8.61
N PRO A 161 0.05 -21.75 -8.11
CA PRO A 161 -0.02 -22.01 -6.68
C PRO A 161 1.32 -21.69 -6.02
N GLN A 162 1.25 -20.98 -4.90
CA GLN A 162 2.41 -20.58 -4.10
C GLN A 162 2.64 -21.59 -2.98
N ALA A 163 3.32 -21.17 -1.90
CA ALA A 163 3.53 -22.02 -0.73
C ALA A 163 2.22 -22.70 -0.29
N GLU A 164 2.29 -24.00 -0.04
CA GLU A 164 1.15 -24.86 0.34
C GLU A 164 -0.08 -24.79 -0.59
N GLY A 165 0.08 -24.31 -1.84
CA GLY A 165 -1.02 -24.21 -2.79
C GLY A 165 -1.78 -22.87 -2.76
N SER A 166 -1.30 -21.86 -2.02
CA SER A 166 -1.97 -20.56 -1.93
C SER A 166 -2.15 -19.86 -3.28
N MET A 167 -3.32 -19.25 -3.50
CA MET A 167 -3.69 -18.51 -4.71
C MET A 167 -4.38 -17.20 -4.34
N ARG A 168 -4.50 -16.28 -5.32
CA ARG A 168 -5.28 -15.05 -5.19
C ARG A 168 -6.77 -15.39 -4.98
N PRO A 169 -7.39 -14.92 -3.88
CA PRO A 169 -8.84 -15.02 -3.72
C PRO A 169 -9.57 -14.33 -4.87
N SER A 170 -10.77 -14.76 -5.24
CA SER A 170 -11.63 -13.98 -6.15
C SER A 170 -12.50 -13.00 -5.37
N ILE A 171 -12.99 -11.96 -6.06
CA ILE A 171 -14.01 -11.03 -5.56
C ILE A 171 -15.12 -10.85 -6.61
N ARG A 172 -16.38 -10.72 -6.17
CA ARG A 172 -17.56 -10.46 -7.00
C ARG A 172 -18.48 -9.45 -6.32
N PHE A 173 -19.12 -8.58 -7.10
CA PHE A 173 -20.13 -7.64 -6.58
C PHE A 173 -21.58 -8.13 -6.70
N THR A 174 -21.80 -9.24 -7.40
CA THR A 174 -23.08 -9.96 -7.44
C THR A 174 -22.81 -11.44 -7.22
N ARG A 175 -23.78 -12.16 -6.65
CA ARG A 175 -23.61 -13.56 -6.23
C ARG A 175 -23.08 -14.47 -7.35
N ASP A 176 -23.69 -14.36 -8.52
CA ASP A 176 -23.39 -15.18 -9.70
C ASP A 176 -22.77 -14.35 -10.84
N GLY A 177 -22.13 -13.23 -10.49
CA GLY A 177 -21.52 -12.31 -11.45
C GLY A 177 -20.08 -12.64 -11.85
N PRO A 178 -19.46 -11.75 -12.65
CA PRO A 178 -18.07 -11.89 -13.05
C PRO A 178 -17.12 -11.81 -11.83
N GLU A 179 -16.01 -12.53 -11.94
CA GLU A 179 -14.95 -12.54 -10.93
C GLU A 179 -13.85 -11.53 -11.24
N GLY A 180 -13.42 -10.80 -10.22
CA GLY A 180 -12.15 -10.08 -10.20
C GLY A 180 -11.07 -10.90 -9.52
N ILE A 181 -9.90 -11.00 -10.16
CA ILE A 181 -8.72 -11.64 -9.62
C ILE A 181 -7.51 -10.72 -9.81
N GLY A 182 -6.65 -10.63 -8.80
CA GLY A 182 -5.42 -9.85 -8.82
C GLY A 182 -5.59 -8.35 -8.69
N VAL A 183 -4.53 -7.64 -9.03
CA VAL A 183 -4.34 -6.21 -8.72
C VAL A 183 -5.23 -5.28 -9.55
N VAL A 184 -5.55 -5.67 -10.78
CA VAL A 184 -6.56 -4.99 -11.62
C VAL A 184 -7.95 -5.25 -11.06
N GLY A 185 -8.20 -6.49 -10.63
CA GLY A 185 -9.36 -6.83 -9.84
C GLY A 185 -10.68 -6.65 -10.59
N ILE A 186 -11.71 -6.17 -9.89
CA ILE A 186 -13.02 -5.86 -10.47
C ILE A 186 -13.53 -4.51 -9.99
N ARG A 187 -14.25 -3.81 -10.87
CA ARG A 187 -14.99 -2.59 -10.50
C ARG A 187 -16.46 -2.91 -10.43
N ARG A 188 -17.16 -2.39 -9.42
CA ARG A 188 -18.62 -2.41 -9.40
C ARG A 188 -19.12 -1.61 -10.59
N SER A 189 -20.01 -2.18 -11.38
CA SER A 189 -20.50 -1.57 -12.62
C SER A 189 -21.30 -0.29 -12.36
N GLU A 190 -22.15 -0.32 -11.35
CA GLU A 190 -22.94 0.84 -10.93
C GLU A 190 -22.14 1.71 -9.95
N ARG A 191 -22.09 3.01 -10.24
CA ARG A 191 -21.64 4.05 -9.31
C ARG A 191 -22.74 4.29 -8.27
N LEU A 192 -22.37 4.20 -7.00
CA LEU A 192 -23.28 4.49 -5.91
C LEU A 192 -23.39 6.01 -5.71
N THR A 193 -24.54 6.48 -5.22
CA THR A 193 -24.75 7.90 -4.92
C THR A 193 -25.26 8.04 -3.48
N THR A 194 -24.77 9.04 -2.76
CA THR A 194 -25.24 9.38 -1.42
C THR A 194 -25.14 10.87 -1.13
N LYS A 195 -25.56 11.28 0.07
CA LYS A 195 -25.33 12.60 0.63
C LYS A 195 -24.29 12.55 1.74
N VAL A 196 -23.68 13.69 2.05
CA VAL A 196 -22.80 13.83 3.22
C VAL A 196 -23.50 13.30 4.47
N GLY A 197 -22.80 12.46 5.24
CA GLY A 197 -23.32 11.84 6.45
C GLY A 197 -24.30 10.68 6.25
N GLN A 198 -24.74 10.38 5.03
CA GLN A 198 -25.59 9.22 4.75
C GLN A 198 -24.73 8.00 4.33
N PRO A 199 -24.84 6.86 5.05
CA PRO A 199 -24.04 5.69 4.76
C PRO A 199 -24.46 5.03 3.44
N VAL A 200 -23.46 4.57 2.69
CA VAL A 200 -23.63 3.66 1.56
C VAL A 200 -23.31 2.25 2.01
N GLU A 201 -24.28 1.34 1.88
CA GLU A 201 -24.11 -0.08 2.18
C GLU A 201 -23.55 -0.80 0.95
N VAL A 202 -22.46 -1.56 1.16
CA VAL A 202 -21.80 -2.35 0.12
C VAL A 202 -21.72 -3.79 0.56
N GLN A 203 -22.15 -4.69 -0.34
CA GLN A 203 -22.00 -6.13 -0.20
C GLN A 203 -21.20 -6.69 -1.38
N PHE A 204 -20.34 -7.66 -1.10
CA PHE A 204 -19.58 -8.39 -2.09
C PHE A 204 -19.33 -9.83 -1.62
N TRP A 205 -18.88 -10.69 -2.52
CA TRP A 205 -18.47 -12.05 -2.23
C TRP A 205 -16.99 -12.21 -2.52
N ALA A 206 -16.28 -12.95 -1.69
CA ALA A 206 -14.88 -13.26 -1.89
C ALA A 206 -14.57 -14.70 -1.50
N PHE A 207 -13.85 -15.40 -2.38
CA PHE A 207 -13.63 -16.84 -2.25
C PHE A 207 -12.14 -17.14 -2.30
N ASP A 208 -11.68 -18.00 -1.39
CA ASP A 208 -10.36 -18.59 -1.51
C ASP A 208 -10.31 -19.51 -2.73
N ARG A 209 -9.16 -19.53 -3.40
CA ARG A 209 -8.93 -20.26 -4.66
C ARG A 209 -7.68 -21.13 -4.61
N GLY A 210 -7.13 -21.35 -3.42
CA GLY A 210 -5.92 -22.14 -3.24
C GLY A 210 -6.11 -23.57 -3.75
N ASP A 211 -5.05 -24.14 -4.32
CA ASP A 211 -4.94 -25.57 -4.61
C ASP A 211 -4.60 -26.33 -3.31
N ARG A 212 -5.50 -26.18 -2.33
CA ARG A 212 -5.44 -26.73 -0.98
C ARG A 212 -6.81 -26.63 -0.33
N GLU A 213 -6.93 -27.07 0.92
CA GLU A 213 -8.11 -26.82 1.72
C GLU A 213 -8.43 -25.31 1.75
N LEU A 214 -9.70 -24.97 1.54
CA LEU A 214 -10.19 -23.59 1.57
C LEU A 214 -9.90 -22.96 2.92
N LYS A 215 -9.37 -21.75 2.89
CA LYS A 215 -9.06 -20.97 4.10
C LYS A 215 -9.84 -19.66 4.15
N ASP A 216 -9.77 -19.02 5.30
CA ASP A 216 -10.37 -17.72 5.55
C ASP A 216 -9.84 -16.66 4.58
N VAL A 217 -10.76 -15.87 4.03
CA VAL A 217 -10.47 -14.65 3.28
C VAL A 217 -10.72 -13.46 4.19
N ASN A 218 -9.87 -12.45 4.12
CA ASN A 218 -10.03 -11.18 4.80
C ASN A 218 -10.41 -10.10 3.79
N MET A 219 -11.09 -9.06 4.28
CA MET A 219 -11.21 -7.79 3.58
C MET A 219 -10.43 -6.69 4.30
N THR A 220 -9.88 -5.76 3.53
CA THR A 220 -9.29 -4.52 4.03
C THR A 220 -9.82 -3.36 3.18
N LEU A 221 -10.29 -2.30 3.85
CA LEU A 221 -10.93 -1.15 3.20
C LEU A 221 -9.98 0.06 3.19
N TRP A 222 -9.96 0.76 2.06
CA TRP A 222 -9.10 1.92 1.83
C TRP A 222 -9.86 3.00 1.07
N LYS A 223 -9.59 4.27 1.40
CA LYS A 223 -9.81 5.37 0.46
C LYS A 223 -8.76 5.24 -0.64
N HIS A 224 -9.19 4.84 -1.84
CA HIS A 224 -8.31 4.73 -3.01
C HIS A 224 -8.20 6.07 -3.71
N GLN A 225 -9.34 6.69 -3.99
CA GLN A 225 -9.43 8.04 -4.56
C GLN A 225 -10.48 8.87 -3.82
N GLY A 226 -10.27 10.19 -3.79
CA GLY A 226 -11.25 11.16 -3.30
C GLY A 226 -10.66 12.56 -3.09
N PRO A 227 -11.49 13.55 -2.73
CA PRO A 227 -11.03 14.90 -2.41
C PRO A 227 -10.00 14.91 -1.27
N VAL A 228 -9.01 15.80 -1.37
CA VAL A 228 -7.98 15.97 -0.33
C VAL A 228 -8.60 16.44 0.98
N GLY A 229 -8.14 15.88 2.09
CA GLY A 229 -8.62 16.18 3.44
C GLY A 229 -9.98 15.59 3.76
N ALA A 230 -10.59 14.81 2.86
CA ALA A 230 -11.94 14.28 3.04
C ALA A 230 -11.92 12.81 3.54
N PRO A 231 -12.16 12.53 4.83
CA PRO A 231 -12.14 11.18 5.37
C PRO A 231 -13.36 10.36 4.93
N ILE A 232 -13.17 9.03 4.89
CA ILE A 232 -14.25 8.04 4.81
C ILE A 232 -14.27 7.29 6.14
N ALA A 233 -15.44 7.24 6.78
CA ALA A 233 -15.68 6.37 7.93
C ALA A 233 -16.22 5.02 7.44
N PHE A 234 -15.58 3.93 7.87
CA PHE A 234 -16.00 2.57 7.54
C PHE A 234 -16.59 1.85 8.76
N GLU A 235 -17.66 1.11 8.54
CA GLU A 235 -18.24 0.20 9.53
C GLU A 235 -18.40 -1.20 8.92
N SER A 236 -17.80 -2.21 9.54
CA SER A 236 -18.06 -3.61 9.21
C SER A 236 -19.51 -3.96 9.52
N ARG A 237 -20.16 -4.63 8.57
CA ARG A 237 -21.45 -5.31 8.74
C ARG A 237 -21.30 -6.83 8.63
N VAL A 238 -20.07 -7.32 8.83
CA VAL A 238 -19.79 -8.75 8.88
C VAL A 238 -20.20 -9.28 10.24
N ASP A 239 -21.24 -10.12 10.24
CA ASP A 239 -21.63 -10.85 11.43
C ASP A 239 -20.66 -12.01 11.63
N SER A 240 -19.70 -11.86 12.54
CA SER A 240 -18.94 -13.02 12.98
C SER A 240 -19.86 -13.91 13.81
N LEU A 241 -20.28 -15.07 13.29
CA LEU A 241 -20.59 -16.17 14.19
C LEU A 241 -19.28 -16.52 14.88
N THR A 242 -19.17 -16.20 16.17
CA THR A 242 -18.14 -16.80 17.02
C THR A 242 -18.22 -18.31 16.80
N LEU A 243 -17.18 -18.89 16.20
CA LEU A 243 -17.03 -20.34 16.22
C LEU A 243 -17.09 -20.76 17.71
N PRO A 244 -18.00 -21.66 18.12
CA PRO A 244 -17.91 -22.24 19.45
C PRO A 244 -16.62 -23.06 19.48
N GLY A 245 -15.58 -22.54 20.15
CA GLY A 245 -14.32 -23.26 20.37
C GLY A 245 -13.02 -22.48 20.25
N GLY A 246 -13.03 -21.19 19.87
CA GLY A 246 -11.80 -20.39 19.70
C GLY A 246 -11.27 -19.72 20.98
N GLY A 247 -11.74 -20.11 22.17
CA GLY A 247 -11.19 -19.59 23.42
C GLY A 247 -9.74 -20.03 23.56
N ARG A 248 -8.80 -19.07 23.61
CA ARG A 248 -7.48 -19.34 24.19
C ARG A 248 -7.74 -19.93 25.58
N GLY A 249 -7.40 -21.21 25.76
CA GLY A 249 -7.31 -21.79 27.09
C GLY A 249 -6.45 -20.90 27.99
N PRO A 250 -6.64 -20.94 29.31
CA PRO A 250 -5.85 -20.13 30.23
C PRO A 250 -4.35 -20.39 29.96
N PRO A 251 -3.51 -19.35 29.97
CA PRO A 251 -2.09 -19.52 29.76
C PRO A 251 -1.53 -20.52 30.79
N PRO A 252 -0.53 -21.34 30.41
CA PRO A 252 0.12 -22.21 31.38
C PRO A 252 0.66 -21.35 32.53
N PRO A 253 0.48 -21.77 33.79
CA PRO A 253 0.98 -21.02 34.93
C PRO A 253 2.50 -20.95 34.84
N GLY A 254 3.06 -19.74 34.66
CA GLY A 254 4.52 -19.53 34.68
C GLY A 254 5.08 -18.35 33.87
N ALA A 255 4.33 -17.72 32.96
CA ALA A 255 4.83 -16.58 32.20
C ALA A 255 4.59 -15.24 32.92
N ALA A 256 5.23 -15.05 34.08
CA ALA A 256 5.32 -13.76 34.75
C ALA A 256 6.73 -13.17 34.54
N GLY A 257 6.82 -12.00 33.91
CA GLY A 257 8.03 -11.18 33.99
C GLY A 257 8.47 -10.49 32.70
N ALA A 258 7.79 -9.40 32.33
CA ALA A 258 8.45 -8.21 31.78
C ALA A 258 7.47 -7.03 31.87
N PRO A 259 7.85 -5.89 32.50
CA PRO A 259 7.03 -4.69 32.45
C PRO A 259 7.04 -4.12 31.02
N PRO A 260 5.93 -3.52 30.54
CA PRO A 260 5.90 -2.92 29.22
C PRO A 260 6.79 -1.66 29.19
N ALA A 261 7.66 -1.57 28.18
CA ALA A 261 8.36 -0.34 27.86
C ALA A 261 7.33 0.71 27.40
N ALA A 262 7.26 1.84 28.10
CA ALA A 262 6.46 2.98 27.72
C ALA A 262 7.06 3.65 26.47
N GLY A 263 6.24 3.85 25.42
CA GLY A 263 6.61 4.71 24.27
C GLY A 263 6.43 4.16 22.86
N ALA A 264 5.79 3.00 22.65
CA ALA A 264 5.50 2.54 21.28
C ALA A 264 4.27 3.28 20.69
N PRO A 265 4.35 3.90 19.50
CA PRO A 265 3.17 4.39 18.81
C PRO A 265 2.25 3.20 18.48
N ALA A 266 0.95 3.46 18.45
CA ALA A 266 -0.05 2.44 18.15
C ALA A 266 0.20 1.83 16.76
N GLY A 267 0.80 0.64 16.73
CA GLY A 267 1.01 -0.12 15.50
C GLY A 267 -0.33 -0.48 14.85
N ARG A 268 -0.75 0.33 13.87
CA ARG A 268 -1.85 0.02 12.96
C ARG A 268 -1.30 -0.73 11.76
N GLY A 269 -1.88 -1.90 11.45
CA GLY A 269 -1.66 -2.60 10.19
C GLY A 269 -0.81 -3.88 10.21
N GLY A 270 -0.79 -4.65 11.30
CA GLY A 270 -0.03 -5.90 11.35
C GLY A 270 -0.67 -6.97 12.23
N GLY A 271 -1.91 -7.38 11.93
CA GLY A 271 -2.60 -8.40 12.71
C GLY A 271 -3.30 -9.38 11.80
N ARG A 272 -3.12 -10.67 12.07
CA ARG A 272 -4.00 -11.76 11.60
C ARG A 272 -5.44 -11.23 11.64
N GLY A 273 -6.07 -11.06 10.47
CA GLY A 273 -7.42 -10.55 10.28
C GLY A 273 -8.32 -10.85 11.48
N ARG A 274 -8.82 -9.78 12.09
CA ARG A 274 -9.55 -9.86 13.35
C ARG A 274 -10.93 -10.46 13.07
N VAL A 275 -11.33 -11.42 13.91
CA VAL A 275 -12.75 -11.75 14.05
C VAL A 275 -13.35 -10.59 14.84
N GLN A 276 -14.21 -9.81 14.19
CA GLN A 276 -14.84 -8.63 14.78
C GLN A 276 -16.35 -8.74 14.59
N ALA A 277 -17.10 -8.39 15.63
CA ALA A 277 -18.51 -8.08 15.50
C ALA A 277 -18.70 -6.86 14.57
N PRO A 278 -19.91 -6.62 14.04
CA PRO A 278 -20.20 -5.39 13.32
C PRO A 278 -19.78 -4.14 14.11
N GLY A 279 -19.21 -3.15 13.43
CA GLY A 279 -18.74 -1.92 14.08
C GLY A 279 -17.64 -1.19 13.30
N PRO A 280 -17.10 -0.09 13.86
CA PRO A 280 -16.10 0.76 13.19
C PRO A 280 -14.83 0.01 12.78
N VAL A 281 -14.28 0.42 11.64
CA VAL A 281 -13.08 -0.16 11.01
C VAL A 281 -12.14 0.97 10.60
N ASP A 282 -10.88 0.87 11.02
CA ASP A 282 -9.82 1.78 10.56
C ASP A 282 -9.40 1.44 9.12
N GLN A 283 -8.99 2.45 8.34
CA GLN A 283 -8.40 2.18 7.02
C GLN A 283 -7.18 1.27 7.16
N GLY A 284 -7.08 0.26 6.31
CA GLY A 284 -6.00 -0.73 6.40
C GLY A 284 -6.18 -1.80 7.48
N GLN A 285 -7.26 -1.75 8.27
CA GLN A 285 -7.60 -2.81 9.20
C GLN A 285 -8.17 -4.03 8.44
N SER A 286 -7.58 -5.20 8.68
CA SER A 286 -8.01 -6.46 8.09
C SER A 286 -9.13 -7.12 8.91
N ILE A 287 -10.24 -7.45 8.25
CA ILE A 287 -11.44 -8.07 8.82
C ILE A 287 -11.61 -9.44 8.19
N ARG A 288 -11.81 -10.47 9.02
CA ARG A 288 -12.04 -11.82 8.53
C ARG A 288 -13.48 -12.02 8.05
N LEU A 289 -13.66 -12.63 6.88
CA LEU A 289 -14.96 -13.03 6.36
C LEU A 289 -15.39 -14.39 6.94
N PRO A 290 -16.69 -14.62 7.16
CA PRO A 290 -17.20 -15.91 7.58
C PRO A 290 -17.01 -16.95 6.45
N ILE A 291 -16.61 -18.17 6.80
CA ILE A 291 -16.45 -19.28 5.83
C ILE A 291 -17.60 -20.30 5.88
N THR A 292 -18.49 -20.20 6.87
CA THR A 292 -19.63 -21.10 7.07
C THR A 292 -20.92 -20.32 7.35
N GLY A 293 -22.06 -21.02 7.22
CA GLY A 293 -23.37 -20.44 7.47
C GLY A 293 -23.92 -19.63 6.28
N PRO A 294 -25.08 -18.97 6.46
CA PRO A 294 -25.81 -18.31 5.37
C PRO A 294 -25.06 -17.10 4.78
N ASN A 295 -24.13 -16.50 5.53
CA ASN A 295 -23.32 -15.36 5.09
C ASN A 295 -21.90 -15.78 4.66
N ALA A 296 -21.61 -17.06 4.49
CA ALA A 296 -20.28 -17.54 4.09
C ALA A 296 -19.76 -16.79 2.86
N ASN A 297 -18.46 -16.49 2.84
CA ASN A 297 -17.74 -15.81 1.78
C ASN A 297 -18.29 -14.42 1.44
N THR A 298 -19.07 -13.81 2.34
CA THR A 298 -19.71 -12.51 2.09
C THR A 298 -19.05 -11.42 2.94
N GLY A 299 -18.59 -10.36 2.28
CA GLY A 299 -18.18 -9.12 2.92
C GLY A 299 -19.29 -8.07 2.85
N ARG A 300 -19.53 -7.38 3.96
CA ARG A 300 -20.48 -6.27 4.05
C ARG A 300 -19.89 -5.12 4.87
N PHE A 301 -20.07 -3.90 4.39
CA PHE A 301 -19.67 -2.70 5.13
C PHE A 301 -20.54 -1.49 4.75
N ALA A 302 -20.59 -0.53 5.65
CA ALA A 302 -21.11 0.80 5.40
C ALA A 302 -19.95 1.79 5.24
N ALA A 303 -20.08 2.74 4.30
CA ALA A 303 -19.15 3.85 4.14
C ALA A 303 -19.89 5.19 4.26
N THR A 304 -19.40 6.07 5.13
CA THR A 304 -19.96 7.41 5.36
C THR A 304 -18.92 8.47 5.03
N PHE A 305 -19.35 9.53 4.34
CA PHE A 305 -18.48 10.56 3.78
C PHE A 305 -18.77 11.91 4.43
N ALA A 306 -17.71 12.63 4.82
CA ALA A 306 -17.82 13.92 5.49
C ALA A 306 -17.83 15.12 4.53
N THR A 307 -17.49 14.90 3.25
CA THR A 307 -17.35 15.97 2.25
C THR A 307 -17.98 15.53 0.93
N PRO A 308 -18.61 16.43 0.16
CA PRO A 308 -19.06 16.11 -1.19
C PRO A 308 -17.87 15.83 -2.12
N GLY A 309 -18.10 15.00 -3.14
CA GLY A 309 -17.10 14.70 -4.17
C GLY A 309 -17.22 13.29 -4.72
N GLU A 310 -16.28 12.95 -5.59
CA GLU A 310 -16.17 11.63 -6.20
C GLU A 310 -15.13 10.80 -5.45
N TYR A 311 -15.51 9.60 -5.05
CA TYR A 311 -14.67 8.68 -4.28
C TYR A 311 -14.53 7.35 -4.98
N VAL A 312 -13.39 6.68 -4.76
CA VAL A 312 -13.22 5.26 -5.04
C VAL A 312 -12.78 4.58 -3.75
N ILE A 313 -13.55 3.60 -3.30
CA ILE A 313 -13.18 2.70 -2.21
C ILE A 313 -12.49 1.48 -2.82
N ARG A 314 -11.30 1.15 -2.33
CA ARG A 314 -10.63 -0.12 -2.66
C ARG A 314 -10.89 -1.12 -1.54
N ILE A 315 -11.34 -2.30 -1.95
CA ILE A 315 -11.49 -3.50 -1.14
C ILE A 315 -10.33 -4.41 -1.53
N ARG A 316 -9.37 -4.62 -0.63
CA ARG A 316 -8.37 -5.68 -0.81
C ARG A 316 -8.91 -6.95 -0.17
N VAL A 317 -9.00 -8.03 -0.94
CA VAL A 317 -9.29 -9.37 -0.41
C VAL A 317 -8.02 -10.21 -0.44
N ASP A 318 -7.67 -10.79 0.70
CA ASP A 318 -6.43 -11.54 0.90
C ASP A 318 -6.66 -12.76 1.80
N ASN A 319 -5.73 -13.70 1.81
CA ASN A 319 -5.72 -14.83 2.73
C ASN A 319 -4.55 -14.74 3.74
N PHE A 320 -4.01 -13.54 4.02
CA PHE A 320 -2.78 -13.35 4.83
C PHE A 320 -2.86 -13.78 6.30
N THR A 321 -4.03 -14.21 6.75
CA THR A 321 -4.22 -14.86 8.06
C THR A 321 -3.70 -16.29 8.10
N THR A 322 -3.47 -16.88 6.94
CA THR A 322 -3.07 -18.26 6.77
C THR A 322 -1.54 -18.32 6.70
N GLY A 323 -0.91 -19.31 7.34
CA GLY A 323 0.56 -19.36 7.48
C GLY A 323 1.33 -19.47 6.15
N ASP A 324 0.60 -19.73 5.06
CA ASP A 324 1.05 -19.93 3.69
C ASP A 324 0.99 -18.66 2.83
N SER A 325 0.54 -17.52 3.36
CA SER A 325 0.57 -16.25 2.64
C SER A 325 0.79 -15.04 3.56
N ALA A 326 1.41 -13.98 3.04
CA ALA A 326 1.63 -12.73 3.76
C ALA A 326 1.70 -11.54 2.80
N PRO A 327 1.60 -10.28 3.30
CA PRO A 327 1.70 -9.08 2.46
C PRO A 327 2.98 -8.98 1.63
N GLY A 328 4.06 -9.64 2.06
CA GLY A 328 5.33 -9.70 1.31
C GLY A 328 5.28 -10.63 0.10
N ASN A 329 4.38 -11.62 0.10
CA ASN A 329 4.18 -12.56 -0.99
C ASN A 329 3.31 -11.87 -2.05
N GLN A 330 3.94 -11.40 -3.14
CA GLN A 330 3.34 -10.57 -4.21
C GLN A 330 2.36 -11.34 -5.12
N CYS A 331 1.58 -12.23 -4.52
CA CYS A 331 0.88 -13.30 -5.19
C CYS A 331 -0.57 -13.44 -4.78
N CYS A 332 -1.00 -12.92 -3.62
CA CYS A 332 -2.06 -13.58 -2.85
C CYS A 332 -3.17 -12.64 -2.36
N TRP A 333 -3.48 -11.61 -3.17
CA TRP A 333 -4.66 -10.77 -2.98
C TRP A 333 -5.29 -10.37 -4.31
N SER A 334 -6.53 -9.90 -4.21
CA SER A 334 -7.29 -9.29 -5.31
C SER A 334 -7.90 -7.97 -4.86
N ASN A 335 -8.15 -7.08 -5.82
CA ASN A 335 -8.78 -5.79 -5.56
C ASN A 335 -10.23 -5.75 -6.05
N GLY A 336 -11.09 -5.08 -5.31
CA GLY A 336 -12.40 -4.62 -5.74
C GLY A 336 -12.48 -3.10 -5.62
N TYR A 337 -13.13 -2.42 -6.56
CA TYR A 337 -13.31 -0.98 -6.50
C TYR A 337 -14.78 -0.59 -6.56
N VAL A 338 -15.18 0.33 -5.69
CA VAL A 338 -16.53 0.89 -5.63
C VAL A 338 -16.44 2.40 -5.80
N ALA A 339 -17.04 2.90 -6.88
CA ALA A 339 -17.15 4.33 -7.13
C ALA A 339 -18.38 4.91 -6.44
N VAL A 340 -18.23 6.04 -5.77
CA VAL A 340 -19.30 6.71 -5.03
C VAL A 340 -19.31 8.22 -5.34
N SER A 341 -20.46 8.74 -5.77
CA SER A 341 -20.73 10.18 -5.84
C SER A 341 -21.39 10.66 -4.56
N VAL A 342 -20.77 11.64 -3.90
CA VAL A 342 -21.30 12.23 -2.67
C VAL A 342 -21.75 13.65 -2.95
N THR A 343 -23.03 13.90 -2.74
CA THR A 343 -23.65 15.23 -2.84
C THR A 343 -23.83 15.85 -1.46
N GLN A 344 -24.20 17.13 -1.43
CA GLN A 344 -24.40 17.86 -0.18
C GLN A 344 -25.58 17.32 0.65
#